data_AF-A0A1F4U2C4-F1
#
_entry.id   AF-A0A1F4U2C4-F1
#
_cell.length_a   1.000
_cell.length_b   1.000
_cell.length_c   1.000
_cell.angle_alpha   90.00
_cell.angle_beta   90.00
_cell.angle_gamma   90.00
#
_symmetry.space_group_name_H-M   'P 1'
#
loop_
_entity.id
_entity.type
_entity.pdbx_description
1 polymer ?
#
loop_
_entity_poly.entity_id
_entity_poly.type
_entity_poly.pdbx_seq_one_letter_code
_entity_poly.pdbx_strand_id
1 'polypeptide(L)'
;MAEIKPVAEVVPIIGFLFTEDIEPDYVNGELSARCGRSIMHSQKIPFTHTDYYSKEMAAVIFRQWHAYEKKILPGELAEIKTFTNLVEKKYLNENKGRMINIDPGYISLSNLVLASTKNYSHRIYLDLGIYAEITLIFKHEHFMPLEWTYPDYKEPAAIEFFEKVRKNFKEKRFLDSLVFLVNLVYLVIGIWS
;
A
#
# COMPACT_ATOMS: atom_id res chain seq x y z
N MET A 1 20.02 -27.48 5.46
CA MET A 1 19.25 -26.79 4.41
C MET A 1 18.30 -25.82 5.08
N ALA A 2 18.08 -24.63 4.51
CA ALA A 2 17.06 -23.72 5.04
C ALA A 2 15.67 -24.32 4.74
N GLU A 3 14.80 -24.35 5.75
CA GLU A 3 13.42 -24.76 5.58
C GLU A 3 12.63 -23.67 4.85
N ILE A 4 11.83 -24.07 3.88
CA ILE A 4 10.90 -23.16 3.20
C ILE A 4 9.78 -22.83 4.18
N LYS A 5 9.59 -21.53 4.45
CA LYS A 5 8.54 -21.04 5.34
C LYS A 5 7.38 -20.46 4.53
N PRO A 6 6.15 -20.51 5.05
CA PRO A 6 5.03 -19.77 4.49
C PRO A 6 5.37 -18.27 4.38
N VAL A 7 4.92 -17.64 3.30
CA VAL A 7 5.09 -16.21 3.09
C VAL A 7 4.21 -15.46 4.09
N ALA A 8 4.77 -14.47 4.78
CA ALA A 8 4.01 -13.65 5.70
C ALA A 8 3.12 -12.67 4.92
N GLU A 9 1.86 -12.56 5.35
CA GLU A 9 0.95 -11.54 4.84
C GLU A 9 1.44 -10.12 5.19
N VAL A 10 0.97 -9.15 4.41
CA VAL A 10 1.32 -7.72 4.50
C VAL A 10 0.05 -6.87 4.39
N VAL A 11 0.15 -5.60 4.80
CA VAL A 11 -0.97 -4.65 4.74
C VAL A 11 -0.91 -3.86 3.43
N PRO A 12 -1.95 -3.91 2.58
CA PRO A 12 -2.01 -3.08 1.39
C PRO A 12 -2.04 -1.59 1.75
N ILE A 13 -1.24 -0.81 1.03
CA ILE A 13 -1.27 0.66 1.05
C ILE A 13 -1.51 1.15 -0.37
N ILE A 14 -2.37 2.14 -0.54
CA ILE A 14 -2.59 2.82 -1.81
C ILE A 14 -2.25 4.30 -1.64
N GLY A 15 -1.33 4.81 -2.46
CA GLY A 15 -1.09 6.24 -2.60
C GLY A 15 -1.93 6.81 -3.73
N PHE A 16 -2.76 7.81 -3.43
CA PHE A 16 -3.57 8.51 -4.41
C PHE A 16 -2.94 9.86 -4.75
N LEU A 17 -2.81 10.18 -6.03
CA LEU A 17 -2.74 11.57 -6.48
C LEU A 17 -4.04 11.91 -7.19
N PHE A 18 -4.70 13.00 -6.83
CA PHE A 18 -6.02 13.32 -7.34
C PHE A 18 -6.24 14.82 -7.47
N THR A 19 -7.11 15.22 -8.40
CA THR A 19 -7.59 16.61 -8.53
C THR A 19 -8.71 16.90 -7.54
N GLU A 20 -9.14 18.15 -7.43
CA GLU A 20 -10.30 18.53 -6.61
C GLU A 20 -11.63 17.93 -7.08
N ASP A 21 -11.69 17.43 -8.31
CA ASP A 21 -12.91 16.89 -8.94
C ASP A 21 -13.22 15.45 -8.53
N ILE A 22 -12.31 14.78 -7.82
CA ILE A 22 -12.49 13.39 -7.39
C ILE A 22 -11.89 13.18 -6.01
N GLU A 23 -12.65 12.56 -5.11
CA GLU A 23 -12.13 12.12 -3.81
C GLU A 23 -11.79 10.62 -3.84
N PRO A 24 -10.69 10.19 -3.19
CA PRO A 24 -10.29 8.78 -3.14
C PRO A 24 -11.38 7.82 -2.66
N ASP A 25 -12.29 8.30 -1.81
CA ASP A 25 -13.41 7.50 -1.29
C ASP A 25 -14.38 7.01 -2.37
N TYR A 26 -14.53 7.75 -3.47
CA TYR A 26 -15.34 7.29 -4.61
C TYR A 26 -14.73 6.07 -5.31
N VAL A 27 -13.39 5.95 -5.27
CA VAL A 27 -12.65 4.87 -5.91
C VAL A 27 -12.46 3.68 -4.97
N ASN A 28 -12.49 3.92 -3.65
CA ASN A 28 -12.32 2.89 -2.62
C ASN A 28 -13.32 1.72 -2.74
N GLY A 29 -14.54 1.98 -3.24
CA GLY A 29 -15.52 0.92 -3.52
C GLY A 29 -14.99 -0.13 -4.49
N GLU A 30 -14.34 0.28 -5.58
CA GLU A 30 -13.75 -0.64 -6.56
C GLU A 30 -12.54 -1.38 -6.00
N LEU A 31 -11.68 -0.67 -5.24
CA LEU A 31 -10.48 -1.26 -4.64
C LEU A 31 -10.81 -2.31 -3.58
N SER A 32 -11.99 -2.23 -2.97
CA SER A 32 -12.40 -3.15 -1.91
C SER A 32 -12.48 -4.61 -2.35
N ALA A 33 -12.75 -4.88 -3.62
CA ALA A 33 -12.78 -6.24 -4.16
C ALA A 33 -11.41 -6.96 -4.03
N ARG A 34 -10.31 -6.20 -4.07
CA ARG A 34 -8.94 -6.75 -3.97
C ARG A 34 -8.33 -6.52 -2.59
N CYS A 35 -8.51 -5.34 -2.02
CA CYS A 35 -7.83 -4.89 -0.80
C CYS A 35 -8.73 -4.89 0.46
N GLY A 36 -10.03 -5.17 0.34
CA GLY A 36 -10.99 -4.97 1.44
C GLY A 36 -11.28 -3.49 1.68
N ARG A 37 -12.01 -3.15 2.74
CA ARG A 37 -12.35 -1.76 3.05
C ARG A 37 -11.12 -0.94 3.47
N SER A 38 -11.09 0.33 3.09
CA SER A 38 -10.15 1.32 3.62
C SER A 38 -10.42 1.55 5.11
N ILE A 39 -9.39 1.42 5.96
CA ILE A 39 -9.51 1.51 7.43
C ILE A 39 -8.77 2.69 8.04
N MET A 40 -7.84 3.28 7.29
CA MET A 40 -7.06 4.43 7.73
C MET A 40 -6.62 5.19 6.51
N HIS A 41 -6.59 6.51 6.60
CA HIS A 41 -5.96 7.35 5.59
C HIS A 41 -5.15 8.45 6.24
N SER A 42 -4.17 8.98 5.52
CA SER A 42 -3.43 10.17 5.90
C SER A 42 -4.31 11.42 5.78
N GLN A 43 -3.75 12.55 6.20
CA GLN A 43 -4.28 13.85 5.79
C GLN A 43 -4.10 14.03 4.27
N LYS A 44 -4.96 14.86 3.68
CA LYS A 44 -4.86 15.33 2.30
C LYS A 44 -3.81 16.44 2.26
N ILE A 45 -2.76 16.28 1.46
CA ILE A 45 -1.67 17.26 1.34
C ILE A 45 -1.58 17.77 -0.12
N PRO A 46 -1.29 19.05 -0.35
CA PRO A 46 -0.97 19.53 -1.70
C PRO A 46 0.28 18.84 -2.24
N PHE A 47 0.23 18.34 -3.48
CA PHE A 47 1.35 17.70 -4.14
C PHE A 47 2.10 18.72 -5.01
N THR A 48 3.32 19.07 -4.59
CA THR A 48 4.14 20.13 -5.24
C THR A 48 5.51 19.64 -5.72
N HIS A 49 5.75 18.33 -5.73
CA HIS A 49 7.09 17.76 -5.94
C HIS A 49 7.53 17.67 -7.40
N THR A 50 6.60 17.60 -8.35
CA THR A 50 6.93 17.47 -9.79
C THR A 50 5.82 18.03 -10.68
N ASP A 51 6.19 18.59 -11.84
CA ASP A 51 5.24 19.00 -12.88
C ASP A 51 4.83 17.85 -13.83
N TYR A 52 5.28 16.61 -13.57
CA TYR A 52 5.05 15.46 -14.44
C TYR A 52 3.55 15.22 -14.69
N TYR A 53 2.72 15.43 -13.67
CA TYR A 53 1.27 15.23 -13.74
C TYR A 53 0.50 16.45 -14.21
N SER A 54 1.11 17.64 -14.19
CA SER A 54 0.47 18.90 -14.55
C SER A 54 -0.05 18.92 -15.99
N LYS A 55 0.60 18.19 -16.90
CA LYS A 55 0.18 18.08 -18.31
C LYS A 55 -1.10 17.26 -18.52
N GLU A 56 -1.32 16.23 -17.71
CA GLU A 56 -2.48 15.34 -17.84
C GLU A 56 -3.64 15.75 -16.92
N MET A 57 -3.32 16.23 -15.71
CA MET A 57 -4.31 16.53 -14.67
C MET A 57 -4.76 18.01 -14.71
N ALA A 58 -3.90 18.92 -15.20
CA ALA A 58 -4.18 20.36 -15.40
C ALA A 58 -4.87 21.09 -14.23
N ALA A 59 -4.67 20.62 -13.01
CA ALA A 59 -5.33 21.10 -11.79
C ALA A 59 -4.38 21.04 -10.59
N VAL A 60 -4.82 21.60 -9.46
CA VAL A 60 -4.15 21.38 -8.17
C VAL A 60 -4.27 19.91 -7.81
N ILE A 61 -3.13 19.27 -7.52
CA ILE A 61 -3.06 17.86 -7.18
C ILE A 61 -2.89 17.71 -5.68
N PHE A 62 -3.60 16.73 -5.12
CA PHE A 62 -3.46 16.33 -3.73
C PHE A 62 -2.89 14.92 -3.63
N ARG A 63 -2.11 14.66 -2.59
CA ARG A 63 -1.64 13.33 -2.20
C ARG A 63 -2.36 12.88 -0.93
N GLN A 64 -2.77 11.61 -0.93
CA GLN A 64 -3.31 10.94 0.26
C GLN A 64 -2.97 9.44 0.21
N TRP A 65 -2.63 8.85 1.35
CA TRP A 65 -2.37 7.42 1.45
C TRP A 65 -3.46 6.73 2.25
N HIS A 66 -3.86 5.54 1.81
CA HIS A 66 -4.88 4.71 2.46
C HIS A 66 -4.31 3.34 2.81
N ALA A 67 -4.70 2.80 3.96
CA ALA A 67 -4.43 1.44 4.40
C ALA A 67 -5.72 0.64 4.43
N TYR A 68 -5.64 -0.63 4.06
CA TYR A 68 -6.82 -1.48 3.87
C TYR A 68 -6.84 -2.67 4.82
N GLU A 69 -8.04 -3.20 5.10
CA GLU A 69 -8.23 -4.23 6.12
C GLU A 69 -7.79 -5.63 5.69
N LYS A 70 -7.95 -6.00 4.42
CA LYS A 70 -7.63 -7.34 3.94
C LYS A 70 -6.13 -7.43 3.75
N LYS A 71 -5.48 -8.23 4.60
CA LYS A 71 -4.07 -8.58 4.41
C LYS A 71 -3.92 -9.34 3.09
N ILE A 72 -2.79 -9.17 2.43
CA ILE A 72 -2.46 -9.83 1.16
C ILE A 72 -1.13 -10.57 1.29
N LEU A 73 -0.87 -11.52 0.40
CA LEU A 73 0.47 -11.99 0.15
C LEU A 73 1.23 -10.97 -0.71
N PRO A 74 2.53 -10.73 -0.45
CA PRO A 74 3.34 -9.80 -1.23
C PRO A 74 3.29 -10.02 -2.76
N GLY A 75 3.14 -11.27 -3.21
CA GLY A 75 3.05 -11.61 -4.63
C GLY A 75 1.78 -11.10 -5.32
N GLU A 76 0.70 -10.86 -4.58
CA GLU A 76 -0.56 -10.33 -5.12
C GLU A 76 -0.42 -8.87 -5.59
N LEU A 77 0.68 -8.19 -5.24
CA LEU A 77 0.91 -6.79 -5.58
C LEU A 77 0.92 -6.54 -7.10
N ALA A 78 1.39 -7.51 -7.91
CA ALA A 78 1.37 -7.40 -9.37
C ALA A 78 -0.06 -7.36 -9.94
N GLU A 79 -0.95 -8.21 -9.43
CA GLU A 79 -2.37 -8.21 -9.81
C GLU A 79 -3.06 -6.93 -9.36
N ILE A 80 -2.77 -6.47 -8.13
CA ILE A 80 -3.33 -5.22 -7.60
C ILE A 80 -2.91 -4.05 -8.48
N LYS A 81 -1.64 -3.94 -8.90
CA LYS A 81 -1.21 -2.85 -9.80
C LYS A 81 -1.87 -2.92 -11.16
N THR A 82 -2.01 -4.11 -11.73
CA THR A 82 -2.73 -4.28 -12.99
C THR A 82 -4.18 -3.82 -12.85
N PHE A 83 -4.84 -4.16 -11.73
CA PHE A 83 -6.20 -3.73 -11.43
C PHE A 83 -6.32 -2.22 -11.24
N THR A 84 -5.46 -1.60 -10.42
CA THR A 84 -5.53 -0.14 -10.19
C THR A 84 -5.29 0.65 -11.48
N ASN A 85 -4.40 0.17 -12.36
CA ASN A 85 -4.22 0.78 -13.68
C ASN A 85 -5.50 0.74 -14.55
N LEU A 86 -6.34 -0.28 -14.41
CA LEU A 86 -7.62 -0.36 -15.11
C LEU A 86 -8.66 0.59 -14.48
N VAL A 87 -8.63 0.73 -13.16
CA VAL A 87 -9.50 1.65 -12.41
C VAL A 87 -9.18 3.10 -12.79
N GLU A 88 -7.91 3.50 -12.83
CA GLU A 88 -7.49 4.85 -13.26
C GLU A 88 -8.08 5.25 -14.62
N LYS A 89 -8.16 4.32 -15.58
CA LYS A 89 -8.70 4.57 -16.93
C LYS A 89 -10.20 4.89 -16.96
N LYS A 90 -10.93 4.62 -15.88
CA LYS A 90 -12.36 4.95 -15.76
C LYS A 90 -12.59 6.40 -15.36
N TYR A 91 -11.59 7.04 -14.76
CA TYR A 91 -11.70 8.37 -14.16
C TYR A 91 -10.87 9.38 -14.97
N LEU A 92 -11.48 9.84 -16.06
CA LEU A 92 -10.88 10.80 -16.99
C LEU A 92 -11.61 12.14 -16.91
N ASN A 93 -10.85 13.23 -17.02
CA ASN A 93 -11.38 14.57 -17.19
C ASN A 93 -11.90 14.77 -18.62
N GLU A 94 -12.50 15.93 -18.86
CA GLU A 94 -13.06 16.32 -20.16
C GLU A 94 -12.05 16.28 -21.33
N ASN A 95 -10.76 16.43 -21.04
CA ASN A 95 -9.67 16.36 -22.02
C ASN A 95 -9.08 14.95 -22.17
N LYS A 96 -9.73 13.91 -21.61
CA LYS A 96 -9.27 12.52 -21.55
C LYS A 96 -7.96 12.32 -20.77
N GLY A 97 -7.54 13.30 -19.98
CA GLY A 97 -6.48 13.16 -18.98
C GLY A 97 -7.02 12.48 -17.73
N ARG A 98 -6.17 11.81 -16.96
CA ARG A 98 -6.59 11.13 -15.73
C ARG A 98 -6.90 12.12 -14.62
N MET A 99 -7.95 11.86 -13.85
CA MET A 99 -8.29 12.65 -12.65
C MET A 99 -7.61 12.10 -11.40
N ILE A 100 -7.21 10.82 -11.43
CA ILE A 100 -6.60 10.13 -10.31
C ILE A 100 -5.47 9.21 -10.77
N ASN A 101 -4.42 9.13 -9.96
CA ASN A 101 -3.35 8.15 -10.03
C ASN A 101 -3.40 7.28 -8.77
N ILE A 102 -3.20 5.98 -8.94
CA ILE A 102 -3.35 4.98 -7.90
C ILE A 102 -2.05 4.16 -7.85
N ASP A 103 -1.25 4.43 -6.82
CA ASP A 103 0.04 3.79 -6.55
C ASP A 103 -0.10 2.71 -5.48
N PRO A 104 -0.34 1.44 -5.84
CA PRO A 104 -0.39 0.37 -4.86
C PRO A 104 0.99 -0.03 -4.36
N GLY A 105 0.98 -0.43 -3.09
CA GLY A 105 2.09 -0.97 -2.36
C GLY A 105 1.63 -1.79 -1.16
N TYR A 106 2.58 -2.15 -0.31
CA TYR A 106 2.28 -2.75 0.97
C TYR A 106 3.28 -2.34 2.05
N ILE A 107 2.84 -2.46 3.30
CA ILE A 107 3.70 -2.39 4.48
C ILE A 107 3.86 -3.79 5.06
N SER A 108 5.11 -4.20 5.23
CA SER A 108 5.51 -5.33 6.06
C SER A 108 6.04 -4.83 7.41
N LEU A 109 6.51 -5.74 8.27
CA LEU A 109 7.19 -5.33 9.52
C LEU A 109 8.56 -4.68 9.27
N SER A 110 9.13 -4.83 8.08
CA SER A 110 10.50 -4.40 7.75
C SER A 110 10.60 -3.34 6.66
N ASN A 111 9.57 -3.14 5.84
CA ASN A 111 9.63 -2.23 4.69
C ASN A 111 8.27 -1.77 4.20
N LEU A 112 8.29 -0.69 3.40
CA LEU A 112 7.24 -0.29 2.49
C LEU A 112 7.69 -0.56 1.06
N VAL A 113 6.86 -1.26 0.29
CA VAL A 113 7.13 -1.64 -1.11
C VAL A 113 6.07 -1.01 -2.01
N LEU A 114 6.48 -0.49 -3.17
CA LEU A 114 5.58 0.05 -4.20
C LEU A 114 5.69 -0.75 -5.49
N ALA A 115 4.59 -0.81 -6.25
CA ALA A 115 4.55 -1.39 -7.58
C ALA A 115 4.66 -0.35 -8.68
N SER A 116 5.36 -0.70 -9.75
CA SER A 116 5.53 0.12 -10.95
C SER A 116 5.48 -0.71 -12.22
N THR A 117 5.00 -0.11 -13.31
CA THR A 117 5.12 -0.67 -14.67
C THR A 117 6.47 -0.36 -15.31
N LYS A 118 7.28 0.52 -14.70
CA LYS A 118 8.56 0.98 -15.26
C LYS A 118 9.70 0.17 -14.63
N ASN A 119 10.45 -0.54 -15.46
CA ASN A 119 11.69 -1.18 -15.00
C ASN A 119 12.77 -0.13 -14.68
N TYR A 120 13.59 -0.38 -13.66
CA TYR A 120 14.75 0.44 -13.29
C TYR A 120 15.76 -0.37 -12.47
N SER A 121 16.96 0.17 -12.23
CA SER A 121 18.09 -0.57 -11.63
C SER A 121 17.82 -1.20 -10.26
N HIS A 122 16.98 -0.57 -9.42
CA HIS A 122 16.62 -1.07 -8.08
C HIS A 122 15.26 -1.81 -8.05
N ARG A 123 14.63 -2.01 -9.21
CA ARG A 123 13.31 -2.62 -9.32
C ARG A 123 13.39 -4.10 -9.69
N ILE A 124 12.64 -4.92 -8.96
CA ILE A 124 12.62 -6.37 -9.14
C ILE A 124 11.30 -6.75 -9.81
N TYR A 125 11.38 -7.54 -10.88
CA TYR A 125 10.19 -8.06 -11.56
C TYR A 125 9.37 -8.93 -10.60
N LEU A 126 8.06 -8.70 -10.56
CA LEU A 126 7.11 -9.55 -9.84
C LEU A 126 6.43 -10.50 -10.82
N ASP A 127 5.46 -9.97 -11.56
CA ASP A 127 4.70 -10.66 -12.60
C ASP A 127 3.93 -9.63 -13.46
N LEU A 128 3.32 -10.04 -14.57
CA LEU A 128 2.39 -9.23 -15.39
C LEU A 128 2.98 -7.90 -15.92
N GLY A 129 4.30 -7.85 -16.10
CA GLY A 129 5.00 -6.61 -16.47
C GLY A 129 5.12 -5.59 -15.32
N ILE A 130 4.82 -6.00 -14.08
CA ILE A 130 4.91 -5.19 -12.88
C ILE A 130 6.21 -5.50 -12.14
N TYR A 131 6.82 -4.44 -11.64
CA TYR A 131 8.03 -4.47 -10.83
C TYR A 131 7.74 -3.90 -9.44
N ALA A 132 8.50 -4.35 -8.45
CA ALA A 132 8.47 -3.82 -7.09
C ALA A 132 9.75 -3.07 -6.75
N GLU A 133 9.60 -2.03 -5.92
CA GLU A 133 10.71 -1.35 -5.25
C GLU A 133 10.43 -1.24 -3.76
N ILE A 134 11.44 -1.52 -2.93
CA ILE A 134 11.42 -1.08 -1.54
C ILE A 134 11.60 0.43 -1.56
N THR A 135 10.64 1.18 -1.04
CA THR A 135 10.73 2.65 -0.98
C THR A 135 11.03 3.14 0.44
N LEU A 136 10.75 2.38 1.49
CA LEU A 136 11.17 2.69 2.86
C LEU A 136 11.61 1.40 3.56
N ILE A 137 12.63 1.48 4.41
CA ILE A 137 13.04 0.39 5.30
C ILE A 137 12.76 0.76 6.75
N PHE A 138 12.27 -0.16 7.56
CA PHE A 138 12.04 0.09 8.98
C PHE A 138 13.30 -0.26 9.79
N LYS A 139 13.93 0.74 10.42
CA LYS A 139 15.15 0.58 11.21
C LYS A 139 15.15 1.57 12.38
N HIS A 140 15.61 1.12 13.55
CA HIS A 140 15.67 1.94 14.77
C HIS A 140 14.32 2.59 15.10
N GLU A 141 13.24 1.80 15.05
CA GLU A 141 11.86 2.24 15.28
C GLU A 141 11.30 3.29 14.30
N HIS A 142 11.98 3.55 13.19
CA HIS A 142 11.52 4.51 12.18
C HIS A 142 11.57 3.97 10.75
N PHE A 143 10.68 4.49 9.89
CA PHE A 143 10.84 4.30 8.45
C PHE A 143 11.92 5.24 7.90
N MET A 144 12.97 4.64 7.36
CA MET A 144 14.11 5.32 6.75
C MET A 144 13.98 5.28 5.22
N PRO A 145 14.11 6.44 4.55
CA PRO A 145 14.13 6.49 3.10
C PRO A 145 15.43 5.94 2.52
N LEU A 146 15.32 5.46 1.29
CA LEU A 146 16.41 5.06 0.41
C LEU A 146 16.68 6.16 -0.62
N GLU A 147 17.76 6.02 -1.38
CA GLU A 147 18.20 7.04 -2.35
C GLU A 147 17.12 7.33 -3.41
N TRP A 148 16.36 6.30 -3.81
CA TRP A 148 15.32 6.38 -4.83
C TRP A 148 13.90 6.61 -4.27
N THR A 149 13.72 6.74 -2.96
CA THR A 149 12.40 7.02 -2.37
C THR A 149 11.83 8.31 -2.95
N TYR A 150 10.56 8.28 -3.39
CA TYR A 150 9.89 9.47 -3.90
C TYR A 150 9.81 10.58 -2.83
N PRO A 151 9.93 11.86 -3.21
CA PRO A 151 9.96 12.97 -2.25
C PRO A 151 8.74 13.03 -1.30
N ASP A 152 7.56 12.78 -1.82
CA ASP A 152 6.30 12.74 -1.06
C ASP A 152 6.26 11.62 -0.02
N TYR A 153 6.91 10.47 -0.29
CA TYR A 153 7.05 9.38 0.69
C TYR A 153 8.08 9.69 1.79
N LYS A 154 8.87 10.75 1.64
CA LYS A 154 9.82 11.25 2.66
C LYS A 154 9.19 12.28 3.59
N GLU A 155 8.01 12.78 3.27
CA GLU A 155 7.37 13.80 4.09
C GLU A 155 7.05 13.28 5.50
N PRO A 156 7.17 14.13 6.54
CA PRO A 156 6.82 13.75 7.90
C PRO A 156 5.41 13.16 8.03
N ALA A 157 4.43 13.75 7.34
CA ALA A 157 3.05 13.26 7.34
C ALA A 157 2.91 11.86 6.72
N ALA A 158 3.72 11.54 5.71
CA ALA A 158 3.76 10.20 5.10
C ALA A 158 4.38 9.19 6.07
N ILE A 159 5.55 9.51 6.62
CA ILE A 159 6.26 8.66 7.58
C ILE A 159 5.41 8.36 8.81
N GLU A 160 4.81 9.38 9.43
CA GLU A 160 3.92 9.21 10.59
C GLU A 160 2.75 8.27 10.28
N PHE A 161 2.11 8.46 9.11
CA PHE A 161 1.03 7.59 8.68
C PHE A 161 1.49 6.13 8.50
N PHE A 162 2.60 5.89 7.82
CA PHE A 162 3.11 4.53 7.59
C PHE A 162 3.54 3.84 8.89
N GLU A 163 4.18 4.57 9.81
CA GLU A 163 4.56 4.06 11.13
C GLU A 163 3.32 3.66 11.93
N LYS A 164 2.26 4.49 11.90
CA LYS A 164 0.97 4.18 12.54
C LYS A 164 0.33 2.93 11.97
N VAL A 165 0.31 2.77 10.64
CA VAL A 165 -0.21 1.55 9.99
C VAL A 165 0.59 0.32 10.40
N ARG A 166 1.93 0.40 10.35
CA ARG A 166 2.81 -0.69 10.75
C ARG A 166 2.61 -1.08 12.21
N LYS A 167 2.49 -0.11 13.11
CA LYS A 167 2.24 -0.36 14.54
C LYS A 167 0.94 -1.14 14.73
N ASN A 168 -0.16 -0.67 14.11
CA ASN A 168 -1.44 -1.37 14.18
C ASN A 168 -1.37 -2.79 13.60
N PHE A 169 -0.62 -2.98 12.52
CA PHE A 169 -0.41 -4.30 11.92
C PHE A 169 0.34 -5.25 12.86
N LYS A 170 1.43 -4.77 13.49
CA LYS A 170 2.22 -5.54 14.45
C LYS A 170 1.38 -5.98 15.65
N GLU A 171 0.57 -5.07 16.20
CA GLU A 171 -0.31 -5.34 17.33
C GLU A 171 -1.39 -6.38 16.99
N LYS A 172 -2.10 -6.22 15.85
CA LYS A 172 -3.10 -7.19 15.39
C LYS A 172 -2.50 -8.57 15.16
N ARG A 173 -1.34 -8.65 14.50
CA ARG A 173 -0.65 -9.92 14.26
C ARG A 173 -0.27 -10.64 15.56
N PHE A 174 0.12 -9.88 16.59
CA PHE A 174 0.41 -10.44 17.92
C PHE A 174 -0.85 -11.00 18.58
N LEU A 175 -1.96 -10.25 18.55
CA LEU A 175 -3.25 -10.71 19.06
C LEU A 175 -3.77 -11.96 18.33
N ASP A 176 -3.69 -11.99 17.00
CA ASP A 176 -4.10 -13.15 16.19
C ASP A 176 -3.32 -14.41 16.60
N SER A 177 -2.01 -14.27 16.83
CA SER A 177 -1.14 -15.36 17.26
C SER A 177 -1.48 -15.84 18.68
N LEU A 178 -1.81 -14.92 19.58
CA LEU A 178 -2.21 -15.24 20.96
C LEU A 178 -3.56 -15.98 20.98
N VAL A 179 -4.55 -15.51 20.22
CA VAL A 179 -5.86 -16.16 20.09
C VAL A 179 -5.72 -17.57 19.52
N PHE A 180 -4.87 -17.75 18.49
CA PHE A 180 -4.58 -19.07 17.93
C PHE A 180 -3.99 -20.03 18.97
N LEU A 181 -3.00 -19.57 19.75
CA LEU A 181 -2.39 -20.38 20.81
C LEU A 181 -3.40 -20.76 21.89
N VAL A 182 -4.25 -19.82 22.32
CA VAL A 182 -5.30 -20.07 23.32
C VAL A 182 -6.30 -21.11 22.80
N ASN A 183 -6.77 -20.97 21.56
CA ASN A 183 -7.69 -21.93 20.94
C ASN A 183 -7.07 -23.33 20.78
N LEU A 184 -5.78 -23.40 20.43
CA LEU A 184 -5.05 -24.67 20.33
C LEU A 184 -4.95 -25.36 21.70
N VAL A 185 -4.68 -24.60 22.76
CA VAL A 185 -4.66 -25.11 24.13
C VAL A 185 -6.04 -25.67 24.50
N TYR A 186 -7.13 -24.91 24.30
CA TYR A 186 -8.49 -25.43 24.57
C TYR A 186 -8.82 -26.71 23.79
N LEU A 187 -8.38 -26.82 22.53
CA LEU A 187 -8.59 -28.03 21.73
C LEU A 187 -7.83 -29.24 22.31
N VAL A 188 -6.59 -29.05 22.76
CA VAL A 188 -5.77 -30.13 23.34
C VAL A 188 -6.31 -30.58 24.70
N ILE A 189 -6.79 -29.66 25.54
CA ILE A 189 -7.35 -30.00 26.86
C ILE A 189 -8.77 -30.60 26.71
N GLY A 190 -9.56 -30.13 25.75
CA GLY A 190 -10.96 -30.56 25.53
C GLY A 190 -11.14 -31.92 24.84
N ILE A 191 -10.06 -32.60 24.44
CA ILE A 191 -10.08 -33.97 23.89
C ILE A 191 -9.97 -35.04 25.01
N TRP A 192 -9.91 -34.63 26.28
CA TRP A 192 -9.85 -35.52 27.46
C TRP A 192 -11.07 -35.40 28.38
N SER A 193 -12.28 -35.27 27.83
CA SER A 193 -13.54 -35.34 28.56
C SER A 193 -14.52 -36.31 27.93
#